data_AF-A0A2E6YKV4-F1
#
_entry.id   AF-A0A2E6YKV4-F1
#
_cell.length_a   1.000
_cell.length_b   1.000
_cell.length_c   1.000
_cell.angle_alpha   90.00
_cell.angle_beta   90.00
_cell.angle_gamma   90.00
#
_symmetry.space_group_name_H-M   'P 1'
#
loop_
_entity.id
_entity.type
_entity.pdbx_description
1 polymer ?
#
loop_
_entity_poly.entity_id
_entity_poly.type
_entity_poly.pdbx_seq_one_letter_code
_entity_poly.pdbx_strand_id
1 'polypeptide(L)'
;MLRKKYLISTLSFAIAIPTVADQNFVVVVDSNNINYSVGGYSDSSEYGEWIFSHETNCSFDKSSSDFYHGVAYQKTETCDNVEKRTKKTIRTYNNGTKEVVALEEETKAVAGVSKAPVSDFGTHLESSCKKIKNFSPLLGTGVYRVSLNGEEFDAYCEMSQYGGGWTLVFKNYGGPNANGINTLKLLSNESNEVTLPNKVNGSNMASQKNNNLYSYYKNIKNLEVLKINKAYDHLTGNEKPPFQSDDLIEIPMFAKFDLGSNVRYETIILAKDDIVLENKIHLTINGVDYGKTNKILYKIGSLGLANKKNGDDFGLPEDNLTTGWASRHIFYYTLEDGMNAVRCQPKCWTGKEDYDIESLWYFREK
;
A
#
# COMPACT_ATOMS: atom_id res chain seq x y z
N MET A 1 20.97 -37.02 14.74
CA MET A 1 20.77 -37.61 13.39
C MET A 1 19.28 -37.60 13.06
N LEU A 2 18.77 -36.53 12.46
CA LEU A 2 17.38 -36.45 11.98
C LEU A 2 17.43 -36.12 10.49
N ARG A 3 17.04 -37.10 9.66
CA ARG A 3 17.06 -37.02 8.20
C ARG A 3 15.92 -36.12 7.72
N LYS A 4 16.26 -35.02 7.06
CA LYS A 4 15.34 -34.21 6.22
C LYS A 4 14.86 -35.07 5.05
N LYS A 5 13.54 -35.27 4.92
CA LYS A 5 12.91 -35.79 3.71
C LYS A 5 12.66 -34.60 2.77
N TYR A 6 13.40 -34.55 1.66
CA TYR A 6 13.09 -33.65 0.55
C TYR A 6 12.01 -34.30 -0.32
N LEU A 7 10.89 -33.60 -0.47
CA LEU A 7 9.86 -33.94 -1.44
C LEU A 7 10.36 -33.45 -2.82
N ILE A 8 10.83 -34.38 -3.64
CA ILE A 8 11.18 -34.10 -5.03
C ILE A 8 9.87 -34.07 -5.82
N SER A 9 9.41 -32.87 -6.14
CA SER A 9 8.34 -32.66 -7.13
C SER A 9 8.89 -33.05 -8.49
N THR A 10 8.43 -34.17 -9.03
CA THR A 10 8.70 -34.61 -10.40
C THR A 10 7.99 -33.66 -11.35
N LEU A 11 8.75 -32.70 -11.88
CA LEU A 11 8.34 -31.85 -12.99
C LEU A 11 8.41 -32.70 -14.28
N SER A 12 7.26 -33.18 -14.74
CA SER A 12 7.14 -33.86 -16.03
C SER A 12 7.37 -32.85 -17.15
N PHE A 13 8.62 -32.77 -17.64
CA PHE A 13 8.91 -32.13 -18.92
C PHE A 13 8.37 -33.01 -20.04
N ALA A 14 7.23 -32.62 -20.60
CA ALA A 14 6.82 -33.12 -21.91
C ALA A 14 7.81 -32.56 -22.95
N ILE A 15 8.82 -33.35 -23.30
CA ILE A 15 9.69 -33.08 -24.44
C ILE A 15 8.84 -33.36 -25.69
N ALA A 16 8.25 -32.30 -26.24
CA ALA A 16 7.76 -32.34 -27.61
C ALA A 16 8.99 -32.49 -28.50
N ILE A 17 9.13 -33.66 -29.14
CA ILE A 17 10.11 -33.89 -30.19
C ILE A 17 9.65 -33.05 -31.39
N PRO A 18 10.38 -31.99 -31.82
CA PRO A 18 10.08 -31.39 -33.10
C PRO A 18 10.46 -32.40 -34.17
N THR A 19 9.48 -32.82 -34.97
CA THR A 19 9.74 -33.51 -36.23
C THR A 19 10.55 -32.57 -37.11
N VAL A 20 11.84 -32.85 -37.24
CA VAL A 20 12.74 -32.15 -38.16
C VAL A 20 12.42 -32.64 -39.56
N ALA A 21 11.43 -32.00 -40.20
CA ALA A 21 11.31 -32.01 -41.65
C ALA A 21 12.25 -30.92 -42.17
N ASP A 22 13.53 -31.28 -42.26
CA ASP A 22 14.56 -30.47 -42.89
C ASP A 22 14.40 -30.59 -44.41
N GLN A 23 13.63 -29.69 -45.00
CA GLN A 23 13.83 -29.14 -46.36
C GLN A 23 13.21 -27.75 -46.43
N ASN A 24 13.71 -26.81 -45.62
CA ASN A 24 13.60 -25.40 -45.97
C ASN A 24 14.62 -25.14 -47.07
N PHE A 25 14.26 -25.44 -48.33
CA PHE A 25 14.95 -24.78 -49.43
C PHE A 25 14.65 -23.29 -49.29
N VAL A 26 15.65 -22.54 -48.83
CA VAL A 26 15.62 -21.08 -48.93
C VAL A 26 15.71 -20.79 -50.42
N VAL A 27 14.57 -20.58 -51.07
CA VAL A 27 14.58 -19.89 -52.35
C VAL A 27 14.99 -18.46 -52.03
N VAL A 28 16.28 -18.17 -52.15
CA VAL A 28 16.76 -16.78 -52.21
C VAL A 28 16.28 -16.25 -53.55
N VAL A 29 15.01 -15.85 -53.59
CA VAL A 29 14.54 -15.01 -54.68
C VAL A 29 15.09 -13.62 -54.37
N ASP A 30 16.11 -13.22 -55.13
CA ASP A 30 16.52 -11.82 -55.16
C ASP A 30 15.27 -11.00 -55.54
N SER A 31 14.75 -10.25 -54.57
CA SER A 31 13.47 -9.53 -54.67
C SER A 31 13.46 -8.48 -55.78
N ASN A 32 14.60 -8.25 -56.43
CA ASN A 32 14.72 -7.25 -57.47
C ASN A 32 14.18 -7.69 -58.83
N ASN A 33 13.87 -8.98 -59.06
CA ASN A 33 13.22 -9.44 -60.31
C ASN A 33 12.59 -10.84 -60.18
N ILE A 34 11.33 -10.92 -59.74
CA ILE A 34 10.57 -12.17 -59.76
C ILE A 34 9.65 -12.20 -60.99
N ASN A 35 10.12 -12.81 -62.08
CA ASN A 35 9.30 -13.01 -63.27
C ASN A 35 8.61 -14.38 -63.21
N TYR A 36 7.35 -14.44 -62.77
CA TYR A 36 6.51 -15.62 -62.99
C TYR A 36 5.77 -15.44 -64.31
N SER A 37 6.06 -16.30 -65.29
CA SER A 37 5.27 -16.38 -66.53
C SER A 37 4.15 -17.41 -66.34
N VAL A 38 2.97 -16.93 -65.96
CA VAL A 38 1.76 -17.76 -65.90
C VAL A 38 0.68 -17.03 -66.71
N GLY A 39 0.42 -17.49 -67.94
CA GLY A 39 -0.70 -16.98 -68.74
C GLY A 39 -0.38 -15.92 -69.81
N GLY A 40 0.83 -15.88 -70.35
CA GLY A 40 1.16 -15.01 -71.50
C GLY A 40 1.45 -13.54 -71.14
N TYR A 41 1.80 -13.31 -69.88
CA TYR A 41 2.28 -12.05 -69.36
C TYR A 41 3.36 -12.28 -68.29
N SER A 42 4.04 -11.20 -67.90
CA SER A 42 4.96 -11.12 -66.76
C SER A 42 4.63 -9.88 -65.92
N ASP A 43 4.58 -10.04 -64.60
CA ASP A 43 4.40 -8.93 -63.67
C ASP A 43 5.75 -8.46 -63.15
N SER A 44 5.94 -7.15 -63.08
CA SER A 44 7.12 -6.49 -62.52
C SER A 44 6.67 -5.41 -61.53
N SER A 45 7.50 -5.08 -60.54
CA SER A 45 7.22 -4.01 -59.58
C SER A 45 8.17 -2.85 -59.77
N GLU A 46 7.62 -1.64 -59.91
CA GLU A 46 8.36 -0.38 -59.84
C GLU A 46 8.10 0.27 -58.47
N TYR A 47 9.16 0.73 -57.82
CA TYR A 47 9.07 1.38 -56.51
C TYR A 47 9.39 2.87 -56.65
N GLY A 48 8.50 3.71 -56.12
CA GLY A 48 8.79 5.13 -55.93
C GLY A 48 9.86 5.35 -54.86
N GLU A 49 10.36 6.58 -54.78
CA GLU A 49 11.22 6.99 -53.66
C GLU A 49 10.44 6.97 -52.34
N TRP A 50 11.16 6.72 -51.25
CA TRP A 50 10.62 6.91 -49.92
C TRP A 50 10.49 8.41 -49.66
N ILE A 51 9.25 8.86 -49.41
CA ILE A 51 8.92 10.24 -49.09
C ILE A 51 8.48 10.30 -47.64
N PHE A 52 8.98 11.28 -46.90
CA PHE A 52 8.56 11.53 -45.53
C PHE A 52 7.07 11.87 -45.49
N SER A 53 6.26 11.09 -44.77
CA SER A 53 4.79 11.25 -44.79
C SER A 53 4.28 12.37 -43.88
N HIS A 54 5.16 13.07 -43.15
CA HIS A 54 4.85 13.96 -42.02
C HIS A 54 4.07 13.29 -40.87
N GLU A 55 3.69 12.02 -41.00
CA GLU A 55 3.14 11.25 -39.91
C GLU A 55 4.29 10.92 -38.95
N THR A 56 4.13 11.35 -37.71
CA THR A 56 5.06 11.03 -36.62
C THR A 56 4.35 10.06 -35.71
N ASN A 57 4.97 8.92 -35.46
CA ASN A 57 4.49 7.97 -34.45
C ASN A 57 5.33 8.16 -33.20
N CYS A 58 4.84 9.00 -32.30
CA CYS A 58 5.53 9.30 -31.04
C CYS A 58 5.00 8.39 -29.92
N SER A 59 5.93 7.81 -29.16
CA SER A 59 5.63 7.05 -27.94
C SER A 59 6.53 7.50 -26.80
N PHE A 60 6.04 7.33 -25.57
CA PHE A 60 6.85 7.53 -24.37
C PHE A 60 7.35 6.18 -23.87
N ASP A 61 8.59 6.15 -23.38
CA ASP A 61 9.20 4.96 -22.76
C ASP A 61 8.51 4.53 -21.45
N LYS A 62 7.75 5.42 -20.83
CA LYS A 62 7.10 5.27 -19.53
C LYS A 62 5.73 5.93 -19.50
N SER A 63 4.80 5.33 -18.77
CA SER A 63 3.48 5.89 -18.49
C SER A 63 3.45 6.56 -17.12
N SER A 64 2.62 7.59 -16.94
CA SER A 64 2.40 8.20 -15.61
C SER A 64 1.77 7.23 -14.61
N SER A 65 1.04 6.22 -15.09
CA SER A 65 0.48 5.15 -14.26
C SER A 65 1.54 4.21 -13.68
N ASP A 66 2.77 4.24 -14.19
CA ASP A 66 3.87 3.41 -13.66
C ASP A 66 4.50 4.03 -12.40
N PHE A 67 4.10 5.25 -12.06
CA PHE A 67 4.62 6.01 -10.93
C PHE A 67 3.48 6.43 -10.01
N TYR A 68 3.78 6.44 -8.72
CA TYR A 68 2.81 6.77 -7.70
C TYR A 68 2.44 8.26 -7.79
N HIS A 69 1.20 8.59 -7.45
CA HIS A 69 0.65 9.94 -7.51
C HIS A 69 1.59 10.99 -6.90
N GLY A 70 1.93 12.02 -7.71
CA GLY A 70 2.78 13.14 -7.27
C GLY A 70 4.28 12.83 -7.19
N VAL A 71 4.71 11.60 -7.48
CA VAL A 71 6.14 11.27 -7.59
C VAL A 71 6.64 11.72 -8.96
N ALA A 72 7.66 12.58 -8.96
CA ALA A 72 8.31 13.02 -10.19
C ALA A 72 9.06 11.86 -10.86
N TYR A 73 8.95 11.75 -12.18
CA TYR A 73 9.70 10.80 -12.99
C TYR A 73 10.14 11.44 -14.31
N GLN A 74 11.09 10.81 -14.99
CA GLN A 74 11.60 11.23 -16.29
C GLN A 74 11.12 10.25 -17.36
N LYS A 75 10.54 10.78 -18.43
CA LYS A 75 10.13 10.02 -19.63
C LYS A 75 10.78 10.59 -20.88
N THR A 76 11.00 9.72 -21.86
CA THR A 76 11.64 10.03 -23.13
C THR A 76 10.63 9.80 -24.24
N GLU A 77 10.35 10.83 -25.03
CA GLU A 77 9.53 10.71 -26.23
C GLU A 77 10.40 10.25 -27.40
N THR A 78 10.04 9.14 -28.02
CA THR A 78 10.66 8.65 -29.26
C THR A 78 9.65 8.74 -30.38
N CYS A 79 9.96 9.54 -31.40
CA CYS A 79 9.10 9.74 -32.56
C CYS A 79 9.72 9.06 -33.78
N ASP A 80 9.14 7.94 -34.20
CA ASP A 80 9.51 7.32 -35.46
C ASP A 80 9.00 8.16 -36.62
N ASN A 81 9.88 8.39 -37.57
CA ASN A 81 9.56 9.04 -38.83
C ASN A 81 8.94 7.99 -39.74
N VAL A 82 7.74 8.24 -40.26
CA VAL A 82 7.11 7.36 -41.25
C VAL A 82 7.52 7.82 -42.64
N GLU A 83 8.15 6.92 -43.39
CA GLU A 83 8.37 7.09 -44.81
C GLU A 83 7.33 6.27 -45.58
N LYS A 84 6.80 6.83 -46.68
CA LYS A 84 5.87 6.19 -47.60
C LYS A 84 6.48 6.09 -48.99
N ARG A 85 6.25 4.98 -49.69
CA ARG A 85 6.53 4.88 -51.13
C ARG A 85 5.36 4.24 -51.86
N THR A 86 5.20 4.60 -53.12
CA THR A 86 4.23 3.94 -54.00
C THR A 86 4.89 2.74 -54.67
N LYS A 87 4.28 1.56 -54.55
CA LYS A 87 4.64 0.35 -55.31
C LYS A 87 3.64 0.17 -56.44
N LYS A 88 4.15 0.09 -57.67
CA LYS A 88 3.36 -0.04 -58.88
C LYS A 88 3.64 -1.39 -59.53
N THR A 89 2.63 -2.23 -59.65
CA THR A 89 2.77 -3.53 -60.33
C THR A 89 2.37 -3.37 -61.79
N ILE A 90 3.32 -3.57 -62.70
CA ILE A 90 3.14 -3.46 -64.15
C ILE A 90 3.15 -4.86 -64.75
N ARG A 91 2.04 -5.20 -65.39
CA ARG A 91 1.88 -6.40 -66.19
C ARG A 91 2.28 -6.12 -67.63
N THR A 92 3.22 -6.91 -68.15
CA THR A 92 3.66 -6.85 -69.55
C THR A 92 3.18 -8.11 -70.26
N TYR A 93 2.33 -7.94 -71.28
CA TYR A 93 1.82 -9.03 -72.10
C TYR A 93 2.80 -9.41 -73.21
N ASN A 94 2.70 -10.63 -73.74
CA ASN A 94 3.58 -11.14 -74.80
C ASN A 94 3.63 -10.28 -76.07
N ASN A 95 2.59 -9.47 -76.34
CA ASN A 95 2.53 -8.54 -77.47
C ASN A 95 3.25 -7.20 -77.18
N GLY A 96 3.87 -7.04 -76.00
CA GLY A 96 4.56 -5.83 -75.56
C GLY A 96 3.67 -4.79 -74.89
N THR A 97 2.34 -4.97 -74.82
CA THR A 97 1.47 -4.02 -74.10
C THR A 97 1.69 -4.10 -72.59
N LYS A 98 1.72 -2.94 -71.93
CA LYS A 98 1.89 -2.81 -70.49
C LYS A 98 0.63 -2.23 -69.86
N GLU A 99 0.21 -2.77 -68.72
CA GLU A 99 -0.87 -2.20 -67.91
C GLU A 99 -0.46 -2.15 -66.42
N VAL A 100 -0.99 -1.17 -65.71
CA VAL A 100 -0.84 -1.06 -64.26
C VAL A 100 -1.93 -1.88 -63.61
N VAL A 101 -1.58 -3.01 -63.00
CA VAL A 101 -2.57 -3.93 -62.39
C VAL A 101 -2.76 -3.70 -60.89
N ALA A 102 -1.79 -3.07 -60.23
CA ALA A 102 -1.90 -2.68 -58.83
C ALA A 102 -1.11 -1.42 -58.51
N LEU A 103 -1.62 -0.63 -57.58
CA LEU A 103 -0.95 0.51 -56.97
C LEU A 103 -1.11 0.38 -55.45
N GLU A 104 -0.02 0.13 -54.75
CA GLU A 104 0.03 -0.10 -53.32
C GLU A 104 0.86 1.00 -52.65
N GLU A 105 0.49 1.39 -51.44
CA GLU A 105 1.33 2.23 -50.59
C GLU A 105 2.08 1.33 -49.60
N GLU A 106 3.40 1.44 -49.58
CA GLU A 106 4.24 0.80 -48.57
C GLU A 106 4.67 1.86 -47.55
N THR A 107 4.63 1.50 -46.28
CA THR A 107 5.14 2.31 -45.17
C THR A 107 6.32 1.62 -44.50
N LYS A 108 7.28 2.40 -44.01
CA LYS A 108 8.29 1.89 -43.07
C LYS A 108 8.52 2.93 -41.98
N ALA A 109 8.76 2.44 -40.77
CA ALA A 109 9.28 3.26 -39.69
C ALA A 109 10.79 3.42 -39.89
N VAL A 110 11.26 4.67 -39.89
CA VAL A 110 12.68 4.99 -39.82
C VAL A 110 12.96 5.41 -38.39
N ALA A 111 13.99 4.79 -37.79
CA ALA A 111 14.35 4.96 -36.40
C ALA A 111 14.33 6.44 -36.01
N GLY A 112 13.44 6.74 -35.07
CA GLY A 112 13.13 8.10 -34.65
C GLY A 112 14.27 8.85 -33.99
N VAL A 113 14.10 10.16 -33.91
CA VAL A 113 14.92 11.00 -33.03
C VAL A 113 14.31 10.93 -31.62
N SER A 114 15.03 10.37 -30.66
CA SER A 114 14.65 10.48 -29.25
C SER A 114 14.82 11.93 -28.79
N LYS A 115 13.76 12.50 -28.22
CA LYS A 115 13.83 13.83 -27.59
C LYS A 115 14.55 13.74 -26.26
N ALA A 116 14.98 14.90 -25.73
CA ALA A 116 15.51 14.97 -24.38
C ALA A 116 14.48 14.48 -23.35
N PRO A 117 14.90 13.84 -22.25
CA PRO A 117 13.99 13.45 -21.18
C PRO A 117 13.22 14.65 -20.64
N VAL A 118 11.91 14.45 -20.42
CA VAL A 118 11.01 15.44 -19.82
C VAL A 118 10.54 14.93 -18.45
N SER A 119 10.43 15.86 -17.50
CA SER A 119 9.89 15.57 -16.18
C SER A 119 8.37 15.52 -16.23
N ASP A 120 7.79 14.55 -15.53
CA ASP A 120 6.34 14.39 -15.37
C ASP A 120 6.03 13.83 -13.96
N PHE A 121 4.76 13.69 -13.60
CA PHE A 121 4.32 13.19 -12.30
C PHE A 121 3.48 11.93 -12.43
N GLY A 122 3.69 11.00 -11.50
CA GLY A 122 2.90 9.78 -11.43
C GLY A 122 1.42 10.07 -11.18
N THR A 123 0.57 9.16 -11.65
CA THR A 123 -0.90 9.24 -11.52
C THR A 123 -1.49 8.02 -10.80
N HIS A 124 -0.68 7.01 -10.47
CA HIS A 124 -1.16 5.79 -9.83
C HIS A 124 -1.60 6.04 -8.38
N LEU A 125 -2.80 5.58 -8.06
CA LEU A 125 -3.39 5.67 -6.72
C LEU A 125 -3.63 4.27 -6.16
N GLU A 126 -3.45 4.16 -4.85
CA GLU A 126 -3.63 2.92 -4.11
C GLU A 126 -4.64 3.11 -2.98
N SER A 127 -5.28 2.02 -2.56
CA SER A 127 -6.36 2.10 -1.57
C SER A 127 -5.90 2.10 -0.11
N SER A 128 -4.62 1.82 0.14
CA SER A 128 -4.05 1.80 1.49
C SER A 128 -2.54 2.02 1.46
N CYS A 129 -1.98 2.47 2.59
CA CYS A 129 -0.54 2.66 2.73
C CYS A 129 0.25 1.36 2.48
N LYS A 130 -0.34 0.20 2.78
CA LYS A 130 0.27 -1.11 2.48
C LYS A 130 0.45 -1.31 0.98
N LYS A 131 -0.59 -1.02 0.20
CA LYS A 131 -0.50 -1.15 -1.26
C LYS A 131 0.46 -0.12 -1.86
N ILE A 132 0.49 1.11 -1.34
CA ILE A 132 1.51 2.11 -1.70
C ILE A 132 2.91 1.56 -1.45
N LYS A 133 3.16 0.98 -0.27
CA LYS A 133 4.46 0.41 0.09
C LYS A 133 4.86 -0.74 -0.84
N ASN A 134 3.90 -1.56 -1.27
CA ASN A 134 4.15 -2.65 -2.21
C ASN A 134 4.41 -2.13 -3.63
N PHE A 135 3.68 -1.11 -4.06
CA PHE A 135 3.82 -0.49 -5.38
C PHE A 135 5.15 0.25 -5.51
N SER A 136 5.52 1.05 -4.51
CA SER A 136 6.79 1.78 -4.48
C SER A 136 7.47 1.65 -3.11
N PRO A 137 8.31 0.62 -2.92
CA PRO A 137 8.98 0.33 -1.64
C PRO A 137 9.91 1.43 -1.13
N LEU A 138 10.35 2.33 -2.01
CA LEU A 138 11.27 3.43 -1.70
C LEU A 138 10.57 4.66 -1.10
N LEU A 139 9.24 4.70 -1.11
CA LEU A 139 8.49 5.80 -0.52
C LEU A 139 8.65 5.81 1.01
N GLY A 140 8.96 7.00 1.53
CA GLY A 140 9.18 7.26 2.96
C GLY A 140 7.87 7.47 3.74
N THR A 141 7.97 7.66 5.04
CA THR A 141 6.81 8.06 5.87
C THR A 141 6.34 9.47 5.45
N GLY A 142 5.02 9.68 5.32
CA GLY A 142 4.49 10.96 4.83
C GLY A 142 2.98 10.95 4.58
N VAL A 143 2.46 12.04 4.01
CA VAL A 143 1.07 12.14 3.54
C VAL A 143 0.99 11.71 2.09
N TYR A 144 0.00 10.87 1.79
CA TYR A 144 -0.20 10.22 0.50
C TYR A 144 -1.66 10.29 0.07
N ARG A 145 -1.89 10.48 -1.24
CA ARG A 145 -3.23 10.44 -1.82
C ARG A 145 -3.67 8.98 -2.00
N VAL A 146 -4.74 8.56 -1.33
CA VAL A 146 -5.29 7.20 -1.48
C VAL A 146 -6.63 7.26 -2.20
N SER A 147 -6.99 6.17 -2.91
CA SER A 147 -8.29 6.00 -3.55
C SER A 147 -9.00 4.77 -2.99
N LEU A 148 -10.08 4.98 -2.26
CA LEU A 148 -10.84 3.93 -1.59
C LEU A 148 -12.29 3.95 -2.09
N ASN A 149 -12.72 2.86 -2.73
CA ASN A 149 -14.05 2.77 -3.36
C ASN A 149 -14.34 3.90 -4.36
N GLY A 150 -13.31 4.41 -5.03
CA GLY A 150 -13.42 5.52 -5.99
C GLY A 150 -13.39 6.92 -5.36
N GLU A 151 -13.35 7.03 -4.03
CA GLU A 151 -13.16 8.30 -3.34
C GLU A 151 -11.69 8.54 -3.03
N GLU A 152 -11.21 9.73 -3.34
CA GLU A 152 -9.83 10.14 -3.11
C GLU A 152 -9.70 11.04 -1.89
N PHE A 153 -8.71 10.78 -1.04
CA PHE A 153 -8.40 11.61 0.12
C PHE A 153 -6.96 11.41 0.58
N ASP A 154 -6.48 12.31 1.44
CA ASP A 154 -5.13 12.24 1.97
C ASP A 154 -5.06 11.34 3.22
N ALA A 155 -4.08 10.45 3.25
CA ALA A 155 -3.80 9.55 4.36
C ALA A 155 -2.34 9.68 4.79
N TYR A 156 -2.10 9.74 6.09
CA TYR A 156 -0.75 9.67 6.62
C TYR A 156 -0.29 8.20 6.68
N CYS A 157 0.82 7.90 6.01
CA CYS A 157 1.42 6.57 5.96
C CYS A 157 2.73 6.49 6.75
N GLU A 158 2.79 5.56 7.69
CA GLU A 158 4.04 5.15 8.34
C GLU A 158 4.67 3.98 7.54
N MET A 159 5.78 4.26 6.84
CA MET A 159 6.40 3.37 5.85
C MET A 159 7.67 2.66 6.35
N SER A 160 8.10 2.93 7.58
CA SER A 160 9.35 2.41 8.15
C SER A 160 9.13 1.41 9.29
N GLN A 161 8.26 1.75 10.25
CA GLN A 161 8.10 0.98 11.47
C GLN A 161 7.42 -0.37 11.20
N TYR A 162 7.94 -1.46 11.76
CA TYR A 162 7.37 -2.81 11.64
C TYR A 162 7.05 -3.23 10.19
N GLY A 163 7.93 -2.89 9.24
CA GLY A 163 7.76 -3.19 7.81
C GLY A 163 6.95 -2.17 7.01
N GLY A 164 6.45 -1.11 7.65
CA GLY A 164 5.75 -0.02 6.98
C GLY A 164 4.36 -0.38 6.45
N GLY A 165 3.80 0.51 5.64
CA GLY A 165 2.47 0.32 5.04
C GLY A 165 1.33 0.55 6.03
N TRP A 166 1.56 1.30 7.10
CA TRP A 166 0.61 1.58 8.16
C TRP A 166 -0.18 2.85 7.83
N THR A 167 -1.51 2.76 7.81
CA THR A 167 -2.40 3.90 7.52
C THR A 167 -2.91 4.52 8.82
N LEU A 168 -2.64 5.81 9.07
CA LEU A 168 -3.17 6.50 10.25
C LEU A 168 -4.68 6.69 10.11
N VAL A 169 -5.45 6.14 11.05
CA VAL A 169 -6.93 6.17 10.99
C VAL A 169 -7.49 7.19 11.97
N PHE A 170 -6.96 7.23 13.19
CA PHE A 170 -7.35 8.21 14.18
C PHE A 170 -6.22 8.46 15.16
N LYS A 171 -6.32 9.58 15.87
CA LYS A 171 -5.39 9.96 16.93
C LYS A 171 -6.12 10.58 18.09
N ASN A 172 -5.56 10.41 19.27
CA ASN A 172 -6.07 10.99 20.51
C ASN A 172 -4.94 11.73 21.19
N TYR A 173 -5.24 12.89 21.74
CA TYR A 173 -4.33 13.71 22.51
C TYR A 173 -4.94 14.01 23.88
N GLY A 174 -4.13 13.99 24.93
CA GLY A 174 -4.55 14.51 26.22
C GLY A 174 -3.44 14.52 27.26
N GLY A 175 -3.73 15.16 28.38
CA GLY A 175 -2.79 15.39 29.47
C GLY A 175 -3.42 15.34 30.86
N PRO A 176 -2.61 15.49 31.92
CA PRO A 176 -3.04 15.40 33.32
C PRO A 176 -4.16 16.39 33.67
N ASN A 177 -4.23 17.52 32.97
CA ASN A 177 -5.23 18.59 33.19
C ASN A 177 -6.45 18.50 32.26
N ALA A 178 -6.54 17.50 31.38
CA ALA A 178 -7.64 17.41 30.44
C ALA A 178 -8.87 16.74 31.06
N ASN A 179 -9.97 17.48 31.14
CA ASN A 179 -11.27 16.97 31.57
C ASN A 179 -11.82 15.97 30.53
N GLY A 180 -12.35 14.83 30.99
CA GLY A 180 -12.58 13.64 30.18
C GLY A 180 -13.48 13.88 28.96
N ILE A 181 -12.94 13.64 27.77
CA ILE A 181 -13.77 13.41 26.59
C ILE A 181 -14.15 11.94 26.56
N ASN A 182 -15.45 11.65 26.70
CA ASN A 182 -16.04 10.32 26.51
C ASN A 182 -15.67 9.76 25.13
N THR A 183 -15.29 8.48 25.03
CA THR A 183 -15.02 7.74 23.78
C THR A 183 -16.09 7.91 22.69
N LEU A 184 -17.35 8.09 23.07
CA LEU A 184 -18.43 8.39 22.13
C LEU A 184 -18.27 9.76 21.46
N LYS A 185 -17.74 10.76 22.18
CA LYS A 185 -17.32 12.05 21.63
C LYS A 185 -15.99 11.95 20.85
N LEU A 186 -15.10 11.01 21.21
CA LEU A 186 -13.85 10.74 20.47
C LEU A 186 -14.14 10.19 19.06
N LEU A 187 -15.17 9.36 18.93
CA LEU A 187 -15.63 8.82 17.66
C LEU A 187 -16.55 9.78 16.88
N SER A 188 -17.00 10.89 17.47
CA SER A 188 -17.90 11.84 16.81
C SER A 188 -17.21 13.09 16.26
N ASN A 189 -15.89 13.28 16.49
CA ASN A 189 -15.16 14.39 15.90
C ASN A 189 -14.64 13.97 14.52
N GLU A 190 -15.35 14.41 13.51
CA GLU A 190 -15.23 13.94 12.14
C GLU A 190 -14.35 14.89 11.33
N SER A 191 -13.28 14.34 10.77
CA SER A 191 -12.43 15.03 9.79
C SER A 191 -12.24 14.11 8.60
N ASN A 192 -12.23 14.66 7.38
CA ASN A 192 -11.88 13.90 6.19
C ASN A 192 -10.35 13.75 6.02
N GLU A 193 -9.57 14.49 6.81
CA GLU A 193 -8.12 14.46 6.83
C GLU A 193 -7.61 14.30 8.27
N VAL A 194 -6.80 13.26 8.51
CA VAL A 194 -6.00 13.16 9.72
C VAL A 194 -4.54 13.31 9.31
N THR A 195 -4.04 14.53 9.39
CA THR A 195 -2.62 14.83 9.21
C THR A 195 -1.89 14.75 10.56
N LEU A 196 -0.62 14.35 10.55
CA LEU A 196 0.25 14.49 11.73
C LEU A 196 0.38 15.98 12.12
N PRO A 197 0.51 16.28 13.41
CA PRO A 197 -0.32 17.28 14.06
C PRO A 197 0.02 18.74 13.73
N ASN A 198 -1.05 19.54 13.56
CA ASN A 198 -1.10 20.89 14.12
C ASN A 198 -0.89 20.77 15.64
N LYS A 199 0.11 21.49 16.17
CA LYS A 199 0.46 21.55 17.59
C LYS A 199 -0.80 21.81 18.43
N VAL A 200 -1.33 20.79 19.12
CA VAL A 200 -2.50 20.98 20.00
C VAL A 200 -2.00 21.62 21.28
N ASN A 201 -2.59 22.74 21.68
CA ASN A 201 -2.28 23.38 22.97
C ASN A 201 -2.62 22.39 24.10
N GLY A 202 -1.65 22.11 24.98
CA GLY A 202 -1.67 21.03 25.98
C GLY A 202 -2.85 21.02 26.96
N SER A 203 -3.68 22.06 26.96
CA SER A 203 -4.80 22.21 27.89
C SER A 203 -6.07 21.45 27.49
N ASN A 204 -6.19 20.96 26.24
CA ASN A 204 -7.43 20.34 25.74
C ASN A 204 -7.18 18.93 25.23
N MET A 205 -7.99 17.96 25.71
CA MET A 205 -8.11 16.66 25.04
C MET A 205 -8.66 16.87 23.63
N ALA A 206 -8.09 16.17 22.66
CA ALA A 206 -8.55 16.23 21.28
C ALA A 206 -8.52 14.83 20.66
N SER A 207 -9.53 14.51 19.86
CA SER A 207 -9.52 13.35 18.96
C SER A 207 -9.73 13.84 17.56
N GLN A 208 -9.01 13.20 16.63
CA GLN A 208 -9.22 13.36 15.20
C GLN A 208 -9.33 11.97 14.59
N LYS A 209 -10.37 11.77 13.79
CA LYS A 209 -10.69 10.50 13.15
C LYS A 209 -10.91 10.76 11.67
N ASN A 210 -10.23 10.01 10.81
CA ASN A 210 -10.50 10.02 9.39
C ASN A 210 -11.74 9.15 9.18
N ASN A 211 -12.88 9.75 8.88
CA ASN A 211 -14.15 9.03 8.76
C ASN A 211 -14.13 7.93 7.69
N ASN A 212 -13.54 8.23 6.54
CA ASN A 212 -13.51 7.32 5.40
C ASN A 212 -12.66 6.09 5.73
N LEU A 213 -11.44 6.32 6.25
CA LEU A 213 -10.56 5.25 6.70
C LEU A 213 -11.14 4.47 7.86
N TYR A 214 -11.71 5.14 8.86
CA TYR A 214 -12.26 4.47 10.03
C TYR A 214 -13.46 3.60 9.67
N SER A 215 -14.38 4.11 8.86
CA SER A 215 -15.57 3.37 8.41
C SER A 215 -15.20 2.14 7.59
N TYR A 216 -14.13 2.23 6.80
CA TYR A 216 -13.56 1.10 6.10
C TYR A 216 -12.93 0.08 7.07
N TYR A 217 -11.91 0.51 7.81
CA TYR A 217 -11.09 -0.39 8.62
C TYR A 217 -11.82 -1.03 9.80
N LYS A 218 -12.82 -0.37 10.40
CA LYS A 218 -13.53 -0.90 11.56
C LYS A 218 -14.22 -2.24 11.28
N ASN A 219 -14.58 -2.48 10.02
CA ASN A 219 -15.28 -3.67 9.55
C ASN A 219 -14.35 -4.77 9.00
N ILE A 220 -13.07 -4.47 8.80
CA ILE A 220 -12.11 -5.39 8.20
C ILE A 220 -11.70 -6.46 9.21
N LYS A 221 -11.60 -7.70 8.72
CA LYS A 221 -11.01 -8.86 9.40
C LYS A 221 -9.56 -9.05 8.93
N ASN A 222 -8.76 -9.87 9.61
CA ASN A 222 -7.33 -10.03 9.28
C ASN A 222 -6.57 -8.70 9.31
N LEU A 223 -6.83 -7.92 10.36
CA LEU A 223 -6.29 -6.59 10.52
C LEU A 223 -5.12 -6.61 11.51
N GLU A 224 -4.05 -5.91 11.19
CA GLU A 224 -3.06 -5.47 12.16
C GLU A 224 -3.33 -4.02 12.57
N VAL A 225 -3.16 -3.74 13.85
CA VAL A 225 -3.27 -2.40 14.42
C VAL A 225 -1.93 -2.04 15.05
N LEU A 226 -1.45 -0.83 14.81
CA LEU A 226 -0.26 -0.29 15.45
C LEU A 226 -0.64 0.98 16.20
N LYS A 227 -0.46 0.97 17.52
CA LYS A 227 -0.57 2.16 18.36
C LYS A 227 0.82 2.73 18.57
N ILE A 228 1.00 4.01 18.26
CA ILE A 228 2.22 4.76 18.57
C ILE A 228 1.89 5.82 19.61
N ASN A 229 2.60 5.83 20.73
CA ASN A 229 2.47 6.86 21.74
C ASN A 229 3.63 7.85 21.63
N LYS A 230 3.31 9.14 21.56
CA LYS A 230 4.26 10.25 21.68
C LYS A 230 4.01 11.00 22.97
N ALA A 231 5.06 11.49 23.60
CA ALA A 231 4.98 12.33 24.78
C ALA A 231 5.37 13.77 24.44
N TYR A 232 4.71 14.73 25.05
CA TYR A 232 5.01 16.15 24.87
C TYR A 232 5.15 16.81 26.22
N ASP A 233 6.06 17.76 26.35
CA ASP A 233 6.09 18.64 27.51
C ASP A 233 4.79 19.46 27.58
N HIS A 234 4.07 19.40 28.70
CA HIS A 234 2.74 20.02 28.83
C HIS A 234 2.79 21.55 28.73
N LEU A 235 3.92 22.17 29.10
CA LEU A 235 4.06 23.64 29.11
C LEU A 235 4.52 24.18 27.75
N THR A 236 5.44 23.48 27.09
CA THR A 236 6.08 23.96 25.85
C THR A 236 5.52 23.30 24.58
N GLY A 237 4.80 22.19 24.73
CA GLY A 237 4.31 21.35 23.63
C GLY A 237 5.43 20.72 22.80
N ASN A 238 6.67 20.70 23.31
CA ASN A 238 7.80 20.08 22.62
C ASN A 238 7.77 18.56 22.84
N GLU A 239 8.06 17.78 21.80
CA GLU A 239 8.12 16.32 21.91
C GLU A 239 9.21 15.93 22.92
N LYS A 240 8.83 15.16 23.94
CA LYS A 240 9.73 14.56 24.92
C LYS A 240 10.13 13.17 24.41
N PRO A 241 11.39 12.75 24.61
CA PRO A 241 11.77 11.38 24.35
C PRO A 241 10.88 10.43 25.18
N PRO A 242 10.71 9.18 24.71
CA PRO A 242 10.01 8.15 25.49
C PRO A 242 10.60 8.07 26.90
N PHE A 243 9.72 8.11 27.90
CA PHE A 243 10.11 8.21 29.30
C PHE A 243 10.97 7.01 29.71
N GLN A 244 12.18 7.27 30.19
CA GLN A 244 12.95 6.36 31.03
C GLN A 244 12.76 6.85 32.46
N SER A 245 11.75 6.35 33.18
CA SER A 245 11.69 6.59 34.62
C SER A 245 12.66 5.65 35.32
N ASP A 246 13.29 6.10 36.40
CA ASP A 246 14.15 5.28 37.27
C ASP A 246 13.43 4.00 37.78
N ASP A 247 12.08 4.01 37.82
CA ASP A 247 11.23 2.85 38.08
C ASP A 247 10.67 2.22 36.77
N LEU A 248 11.57 1.77 35.90
CA LEU A 248 11.47 0.58 35.02
C LEU A 248 10.25 0.36 34.11
N ILE A 249 9.50 1.38 33.71
CA ILE A 249 8.53 1.17 32.63
C ILE A 249 8.68 2.24 31.55
N GLU A 250 9.48 1.90 30.54
CA GLU A 250 9.44 2.57 29.25
C GLU A 250 7.99 2.58 28.76
N ILE A 251 7.49 3.78 28.48
CA ILE A 251 6.20 3.95 27.81
C ILE A 251 6.23 3.04 26.58
N PRO A 252 5.24 2.14 26.40
CA PRO A 252 5.17 1.36 25.17
C PRO A 252 4.98 2.34 24.02
N MET A 253 6.08 2.66 23.34
CA MET A 253 6.07 3.57 22.20
C MET A 253 5.31 2.93 21.05
N PHE A 254 5.38 1.61 20.95
CA PHE A 254 4.78 0.84 19.88
C PHE A 254 4.06 -0.37 20.46
N ALA A 255 2.74 -0.41 20.31
CA ALA A 255 1.95 -1.60 20.57
C ALA A 255 1.35 -2.10 19.25
N LYS A 256 1.79 -3.27 18.80
CA LYS A 256 1.27 -3.94 17.62
C LYS A 256 0.27 -5.02 18.05
N PHE A 257 -0.90 -4.99 17.46
CA PHE A 257 -1.96 -5.97 17.63
C PHE A 257 -2.15 -6.70 16.32
N ASP A 258 -2.13 -8.02 16.36
CA ASP A 258 -2.61 -8.86 15.28
C ASP A 258 -3.95 -9.44 15.71
N LEU A 259 -5.03 -8.96 15.08
CA LEU A 259 -6.39 -9.30 15.48
C LEU A 259 -6.81 -10.72 15.03
N GLY A 260 -6.07 -11.34 14.11
CA GLY A 260 -6.47 -12.62 13.51
C GLY A 260 -7.65 -12.50 12.54
N SER A 261 -8.16 -13.66 12.09
CA SER A 261 -9.00 -13.74 10.89
C SER A 261 -10.48 -13.46 11.06
N ASN A 262 -10.98 -13.36 12.28
CA ASN A 262 -12.41 -13.11 12.54
C ASN A 262 -12.68 -12.01 13.58
N VAL A 263 -11.64 -11.32 14.07
CA VAL A 263 -11.83 -10.20 14.99
C VAL A 263 -11.87 -8.91 14.21
N ARG A 264 -12.94 -8.13 14.41
CA ARG A 264 -13.06 -6.77 13.91
C ARG A 264 -12.60 -5.81 14.99
N TYR A 265 -11.93 -4.73 14.60
CA TYR A 265 -11.52 -3.71 15.55
C TYR A 265 -12.70 -3.09 16.29
N GLU A 266 -13.82 -2.85 15.59
CA GLU A 266 -15.05 -2.29 16.19
C GLU A 266 -15.58 -3.12 17.37
N THR A 267 -15.48 -4.44 17.29
CA THR A 267 -15.91 -5.35 18.36
C THR A 267 -15.11 -5.13 19.65
N ILE A 268 -13.83 -4.78 19.54
CA ILE A 268 -12.97 -4.52 20.69
C ILE A 268 -13.35 -3.18 21.32
N ILE A 269 -13.35 -2.10 20.53
CA ILE A 269 -13.50 -0.74 21.04
C ILE A 269 -14.92 -0.39 21.50
N LEU A 270 -15.94 -1.10 21.02
CA LEU A 270 -17.33 -0.93 21.45
C LEU A 270 -17.75 -1.91 22.56
N ALA A 271 -16.82 -2.71 23.09
CA ALA A 271 -17.11 -3.62 24.18
C ALA A 271 -17.61 -2.84 25.41
N LYS A 272 -18.75 -3.26 25.96
CA LYS A 272 -19.37 -2.71 27.17
C LYS A 272 -19.31 -3.66 28.37
N ASP A 273 -18.84 -4.87 28.12
CA ASP A 273 -18.69 -5.97 29.06
C ASP A 273 -17.48 -6.81 28.64
N ASP A 274 -17.08 -7.72 29.51
CA ASP A 274 -16.04 -8.70 29.23
C ASP A 274 -16.44 -9.63 28.07
N ILE A 275 -15.83 -9.47 26.89
CA ILE A 275 -16.16 -10.29 25.71
C ILE A 275 -15.09 -11.35 25.44
N VAL A 276 -15.55 -12.51 24.94
CA VAL A 276 -14.68 -13.57 24.40
C VAL A 276 -14.77 -13.51 22.87
N LEU A 277 -13.62 -13.32 22.25
CA LEU A 277 -13.44 -13.27 20.81
C LEU A 277 -13.26 -14.68 20.25
N GLU A 278 -13.61 -14.83 18.97
CA GLU A 278 -13.44 -16.09 18.25
C GLU A 278 -11.95 -16.47 18.07
N ASN A 279 -11.09 -15.47 17.88
CA ASN A 279 -9.64 -15.66 17.71
C ASN A 279 -8.86 -14.90 18.77
N LYS A 280 -7.66 -15.40 19.09
CA LYS A 280 -6.73 -14.72 19.99
C LYS A 280 -6.08 -13.53 19.27
N ILE A 281 -6.10 -12.37 19.91
CA ILE A 281 -5.30 -11.20 19.54
C ILE A 281 -3.87 -11.43 20.02
N HIS A 282 -2.90 -11.27 19.15
CA HIS A 282 -1.48 -11.29 19.52
C HIS A 282 -0.98 -9.87 19.76
N LEU A 283 -0.42 -9.61 20.95
CA LEU A 283 0.15 -8.33 21.33
C LEU A 283 1.67 -8.39 21.29
N THR A 284 2.28 -7.41 20.65
CA THR A 284 3.72 -7.15 20.70
C THR A 284 3.95 -5.70 21.13
N ILE A 285 4.79 -5.46 22.13
CA ILE A 285 5.14 -4.12 22.59
C ILE A 285 6.63 -3.89 22.40
N ASN A 286 7.01 -2.83 21.69
CA ASN A 286 8.41 -2.51 21.36
C ASN A 286 9.17 -3.74 20.80
N GLY A 287 8.50 -4.54 19.97
CA GLY A 287 9.04 -5.78 19.40
C GLY A 287 9.06 -7.00 20.32
N VAL A 288 8.73 -6.85 21.62
CA VAL A 288 8.65 -7.94 22.58
C VAL A 288 7.28 -8.60 22.53
N ASP A 289 7.24 -9.94 22.47
CA ASP A 289 6.00 -10.71 22.51
C ASP A 289 5.37 -10.65 23.91
N TYR A 290 4.13 -10.15 23.98
CA TYR A 290 3.37 -10.05 25.23
C TYR A 290 2.35 -11.19 25.38
N GLY A 291 2.27 -12.10 24.41
CA GLY A 291 1.35 -13.23 24.41
C GLY A 291 0.08 -12.96 23.61
N LYS A 292 -0.86 -13.90 23.70
CA LYS A 292 -2.11 -13.86 22.94
C LYS A 292 -3.30 -14.09 23.85
N THR A 293 -4.39 -13.38 23.60
CA THR A 293 -5.66 -13.64 24.31
C THR A 293 -6.84 -13.40 23.40
N ASN A 294 -7.90 -14.19 23.56
CA ASN A 294 -9.19 -13.89 22.97
C ASN A 294 -10.14 -13.19 23.94
N LYS A 295 -9.71 -12.84 25.16
CA LYS A 295 -10.57 -12.17 26.13
C LYS A 295 -10.26 -10.68 26.19
N ILE A 296 -11.27 -9.87 25.88
CA ILE A 296 -11.25 -8.44 26.14
C ILE A 296 -11.84 -8.21 27.52
N LEU A 297 -11.14 -7.44 28.34
CA LEU A 297 -11.58 -7.05 29.66
C LEU A 297 -12.22 -5.67 29.62
N TYR A 298 -13.43 -5.59 30.15
CA TYR A 298 -14.15 -4.37 30.50
C TYR A 298 -14.44 -4.42 32.00
N LYS A 299 -13.50 -3.90 32.79
CA LYS A 299 -13.64 -3.79 34.25
C LYS A 299 -13.82 -2.33 34.60
N ILE A 300 -14.49 -2.01 35.72
CA ILE A 300 -14.66 -0.64 36.22
C ILE A 300 -13.30 0.06 36.16
N GLY A 301 -13.13 0.94 35.17
CA GLY A 301 -11.89 1.67 34.96
C GLY A 301 -11.05 1.33 33.72
N SER A 302 -11.25 0.25 32.97
CA SER A 302 -10.35 -0.06 31.83
C SER A 302 -10.91 -1.00 30.77
N LEU A 303 -10.51 -0.74 29.51
CA LEU A 303 -10.64 -1.63 28.37
C LEU A 303 -9.25 -2.14 27.93
N GLY A 304 -9.06 -3.45 27.95
CA GLY A 304 -7.78 -4.07 27.59
C GLY A 304 -7.85 -5.57 27.32
N LEU A 305 -6.69 -6.21 27.34
CA LEU A 305 -6.51 -7.63 27.10
C LEU A 305 -6.38 -8.39 28.44
N ALA A 306 -6.93 -9.61 28.50
CA ALA A 306 -6.75 -10.46 29.68
C ALA A 306 -5.27 -10.78 29.92
N ASN A 307 -4.87 -10.77 31.19
CA ASN A 307 -3.47 -10.75 31.61
C ASN A 307 -3.21 -11.71 32.77
N LYS A 308 -2.03 -12.33 32.79
CA LYS A 308 -1.60 -13.26 33.84
C LYS A 308 -1.45 -12.62 35.23
N LYS A 309 -1.19 -11.32 35.32
CA LYS A 309 -0.98 -10.59 36.57
C LYS A 309 -2.29 -9.98 37.08
N ASN A 310 -2.35 -9.75 38.39
CA ASN A 310 -3.42 -9.01 39.08
C ASN A 310 -4.79 -9.71 39.16
N GLY A 311 -4.85 -11.04 39.04
CA GLY A 311 -6.10 -11.80 39.13
C GLY A 311 -7.05 -11.54 37.96
N ASP A 312 -6.51 -11.08 36.84
CA ASP A 312 -7.23 -10.85 35.58
C ASP A 312 -7.07 -12.04 34.62
N ASP A 313 -6.75 -13.23 35.17
CA ASP A 313 -6.64 -14.49 34.44
C ASP A 313 -8.00 -15.16 34.22
N PHE A 314 -8.96 -14.95 35.14
CA PHE A 314 -10.34 -15.48 35.07
C PHE A 314 -10.40 -16.99 34.82
N GLY A 315 -9.41 -17.74 35.30
CA GLY A 315 -9.28 -19.17 35.04
C GLY A 315 -8.97 -19.54 33.58
N LEU A 316 -8.58 -18.59 32.74
CA LEU A 316 -8.10 -18.85 31.39
C LEU A 316 -6.75 -19.59 31.44
N PRO A 317 -6.47 -20.47 30.47
CA PRO A 317 -5.18 -21.12 30.37
C PRO A 317 -4.07 -20.09 30.08
N GLU A 318 -2.85 -20.39 30.52
CA GLU A 318 -1.70 -19.46 30.43
C GLU A 318 -1.40 -19.02 28.99
N ASP A 319 -1.65 -19.89 28.00
CA ASP A 319 -1.47 -19.59 26.57
C ASP A 319 -2.55 -18.65 25.99
N ASN A 320 -3.56 -18.29 26.79
CA ASN A 320 -4.64 -17.37 26.45
C ASN A 320 -4.61 -16.09 27.29
N LEU A 321 -3.44 -15.77 27.85
CA LEU A 321 -3.20 -14.57 28.62
C LEU A 321 -2.05 -13.78 27.99
N THR A 322 -2.21 -12.47 28.03
CA THR A 322 -1.09 -11.57 27.81
C THR A 322 -0.30 -11.38 29.12
N THR A 323 0.87 -10.75 29.03
CA THR A 323 1.74 -10.46 30.17
C THR A 323 1.94 -8.94 30.31
N GLY A 324 2.36 -8.49 31.49
CA GLY A 324 2.67 -7.08 31.77
C GLY A 324 1.44 -6.19 32.00
N TRP A 325 1.54 -5.24 32.91
CA TRP A 325 0.42 -4.38 33.31
C TRP A 325 -0.13 -3.53 32.14
N ALA A 326 0.69 -3.24 31.13
CA ALA A 326 0.33 -2.41 29.98
C ALA A 326 -0.80 -3.04 29.13
N SER A 327 -0.90 -4.38 29.04
CA SER A 327 -1.91 -5.02 28.20
C SER A 327 -3.33 -4.80 28.71
N ARG A 328 -3.51 -4.64 30.03
CA ARG A 328 -4.80 -4.39 30.68
C ARG A 328 -5.39 -3.02 30.33
N HIS A 329 -4.54 -2.04 30.05
CA HIS A 329 -4.98 -0.66 29.80
C HIS A 329 -4.79 -0.22 28.36
N ILE A 330 -4.33 -1.11 27.48
CA ILE A 330 -3.76 -0.73 26.18
C ILE A 330 -4.72 -0.02 25.20
N PHE A 331 -6.04 -0.21 25.36
CA PHE A 331 -7.04 0.48 24.55
C PHE A 331 -7.49 1.78 25.19
N TYR A 332 -8.17 1.71 26.35
CA TYR A 332 -8.73 2.88 27.04
C TYR A 332 -8.82 2.67 28.56
N TYR A 333 -8.90 3.76 29.30
CA TYR A 333 -9.20 3.80 30.73
C TYR A 333 -10.56 4.49 30.95
N THR A 334 -11.47 3.87 31.68
CA THR A 334 -12.81 4.43 31.98
C THR A 334 -12.75 5.31 33.23
N LEU A 335 -13.27 6.52 33.14
CA LEU A 335 -13.49 7.46 34.25
C LEU A 335 -15.01 7.67 34.43
N GLU A 336 -15.41 8.30 35.54
CA GLU A 336 -16.82 8.62 35.82
C GLU A 336 -17.46 9.47 34.71
N ASP A 337 -16.67 10.28 34.00
CA ASP A 337 -17.07 11.17 32.92
C ASP A 337 -16.88 10.59 31.50
N GLY A 338 -16.33 9.37 31.37
CA GLY A 338 -16.18 8.65 30.10
C GLY A 338 -14.86 7.87 29.96
N MET A 339 -14.62 7.22 28.81
CA MET A 339 -13.34 6.51 28.59
C MET A 339 -12.29 7.39 27.90
N ASN A 340 -11.04 7.19 28.27
CA ASN A 340 -9.87 7.99 27.95
C ASN A 340 -8.78 7.11 27.32
N ALA A 341 -8.39 7.42 26.09
CA ALA A 341 -7.45 6.63 25.28
C ALA A 341 -5.97 6.87 25.59
N VAL A 342 -5.68 7.87 26.42
CA VAL A 342 -4.32 8.38 26.71
C VAL A 342 -3.96 8.28 28.19
N ARG A 343 -4.95 8.39 29.09
CA ARG A 343 -4.76 8.19 30.53
C ARG A 343 -4.48 6.72 30.86
N CYS A 344 -3.58 6.49 31.82
CA CYS A 344 -3.22 5.15 32.29
C CYS A 344 -2.63 4.22 31.21
N GLN A 345 -2.15 4.77 30.09
CA GLN A 345 -1.53 3.97 29.02
C GLN A 345 -0.09 3.55 29.37
N PRO A 346 0.81 4.49 29.79
CA PRO A 346 2.12 4.17 30.38
C PRO A 346 2.15 4.21 31.92
N LYS A 347 1.34 5.07 32.51
CA LYS A 347 1.24 5.30 33.94
C LYS A 347 -0.07 6.01 34.19
N CYS A 348 -0.77 5.63 35.24
CA CYS A 348 -1.96 6.38 35.64
C CYS A 348 -1.57 7.78 36.08
N TRP A 349 -2.23 8.78 35.50
CA TRP A 349 -2.01 10.16 35.90
C TRP A 349 -2.47 10.37 37.33
N THR A 350 -1.51 10.82 38.11
CA THR A 350 -1.66 11.32 39.47
C THR A 350 -2.07 12.80 39.49
N GLY A 351 -2.06 13.47 38.33
CA GLY A 351 -2.30 14.90 38.18
C GLY A 351 -1.06 15.75 38.42
N LYS A 352 0.11 15.11 38.64
CA LYS A 352 1.40 15.78 38.85
C LYS A 352 2.32 15.65 37.64
N GLU A 353 1.87 14.99 36.57
CA GLU A 353 2.64 14.81 35.36
C GLU A 353 2.87 16.16 34.67
N ASP A 354 4.03 16.32 34.04
CA ASP A 354 4.44 17.51 33.29
C ASP A 354 4.43 17.24 31.78
N TYR A 355 3.62 16.28 31.34
CA TYR A 355 3.57 15.84 29.96
C TYR A 355 2.18 15.45 29.48
N ASP A 356 1.97 15.62 28.19
CA ASP A 356 0.81 15.15 27.44
C ASP A 356 1.18 13.92 26.61
N ILE A 357 0.18 13.13 26.22
CA ILE A 357 0.34 11.95 25.36
C ILE A 357 -0.50 12.12 24.10
N GLU A 358 0.11 11.85 22.95
CA GLU A 358 -0.59 11.59 21.68
C GLU A 358 -0.54 10.09 21.35
N SER A 359 -1.71 9.46 21.29
CA SER A 359 -1.90 8.09 20.81
C SER A 359 -2.32 8.11 19.34
N LEU A 360 -1.42 7.69 18.45
CA LEU A 360 -1.65 7.53 17.02
C LEU A 360 -2.05 6.08 16.73
N TRP A 361 -3.16 5.87 16.02
CA TRP A 361 -3.68 4.54 15.73
C TRP A 361 -3.64 4.25 14.23
N TYR A 362 -2.76 3.34 13.87
CA TYR A 362 -2.52 2.92 12.50
C TYR A 362 -3.09 1.53 12.22
N PHE A 363 -3.51 1.33 10.98
CA PHE A 363 -4.20 0.14 10.52
C PHE A 363 -3.52 -0.39 9.26
N ARG A 364 -3.40 -1.72 9.19
CA ARG A 364 -2.79 -2.42 8.06
C ARG A 364 -3.47 -3.77 7.85
N GLU A 365 -3.96 -3.99 6.64
CA GLU A 365 -4.51 -5.28 6.22
C GLU A 365 -3.39 -6.34 6.22
N LYS A 366 -3.68 -7.59 6.54
CA LYS A 366 -2.67 -8.68 6.49
C LYS A 366 -2.42 -9.23 5.11
#